data_AF-W7STX8-F1
#
_entry.id   AF-W7STX8-F1
#
_cell.length_a   1.000
_cell.length_b   1.000
_cell.length_c   1.000
_cell.angle_alpha   90.00
_cell.angle_beta   90.00
_cell.angle_gamma   90.00
#
_symmetry.space_group_name_H-M   'P 1'
#
loop_
_entity.id
_entity.type
_entity.pdbx_description
1 polymer ?
#
loop_
_entity_poly.entity_id
_entity_poly.type
_entity_poly.pdbx_seq_one_letter_code
_entity_poly.pdbx_strand_id
1 'polypeptide(L)'
;MLGLAQTSLGVSAEWLRCLDSLLRNGFVLLRDVPTRPRTVLKVAETFGFVRENNYGRLFDVRVVNSPNNLAFTSKAISPHTDNPYRDPVPTLQLLHCLENATAGGDTNVVEGFAVASKLRTVDPGAFEVLTRIPVTFSFSDATTFLSAFRPIIDVDPAGRIREVRNNNRSMQPGREHGPEFYGAQAPDHLVAAALLHDIGHLVANEKHHDTAKRYLCATEPGYLEALSPASVRTLGFQGGPMTPDEAEEFAAGPYAEDAVTVRRWDEAAKDPDAAVPAFSRFAPLLERVIRPTLPA
;
A
#
# COMPACT_ATOMS: atom_id res chain seq x y z
N MET A 1 13.15 -26.33 31.06
CA MET A 1 13.62 -25.36 32.08
C MET A 1 14.93 -24.75 31.58
N LEU A 2 14.90 -23.56 31.01
CA LEU A 2 16.11 -22.77 30.77
C LEU A 2 16.23 -21.74 31.90
N GLY A 3 17.30 -21.83 32.67
CA GLY A 3 17.57 -20.96 33.81
C GLY A 3 17.95 -19.55 33.34
N LEU A 4 17.17 -18.58 33.76
CA LEU A 4 17.42 -17.16 33.50
C LEU A 4 18.59 -16.68 34.37
N ALA A 5 19.79 -16.58 33.78
CA ALA A 5 20.87 -15.81 34.39
C ALA A 5 20.49 -14.31 34.33
N GLN A 6 20.12 -13.74 35.48
CA GLN A 6 19.90 -12.31 35.64
C GLN A 6 21.25 -11.58 35.63
N THR A 7 21.38 -10.58 34.76
CA THR A 7 22.53 -9.65 34.82
C THR A 7 22.30 -8.61 35.92
N SER A 8 23.37 -7.93 36.37
CA SER A 8 23.38 -6.99 37.51
C SER A 8 22.46 -5.77 37.40
N LEU A 9 21.74 -5.61 36.27
CA LEU A 9 20.73 -4.58 36.03
C LEU A 9 19.28 -5.11 36.15
N GLY A 10 19.07 -6.36 36.57
CA GLY A 10 17.74 -7.00 36.58
C GLY A 10 17.21 -7.36 35.19
N VAL A 11 18.03 -7.16 34.15
CA VAL A 11 17.70 -7.44 32.75
C VAL A 11 18.19 -8.85 32.40
N SER A 12 17.34 -9.67 31.76
CA SER A 12 17.74 -11.01 31.32
C SER A 12 18.58 -10.95 30.04
N ALA A 13 19.50 -11.90 29.87
CA ALA A 13 20.28 -12.03 28.64
C ALA A 13 19.39 -12.25 27.39
N GLU A 14 18.21 -12.86 27.58
CA GLU A 14 17.20 -13.05 26.53
C GLU A 14 16.60 -11.72 26.07
N TRP A 15 16.30 -10.84 27.02
CA TRP A 15 15.76 -9.51 26.70
C TRP A 15 16.77 -8.67 25.93
N LEU A 16 18.06 -8.72 26.31
CA LEU A 16 19.12 -8.04 25.57
C LEU A 16 19.27 -8.56 24.14
N ARG A 17 19.16 -9.88 23.93
CA ARG A 17 19.16 -10.49 22.58
C ARG A 17 17.95 -10.04 21.76
N CYS A 18 16.78 -9.92 22.40
CA CYS A 18 15.58 -9.42 21.74
C CYS A 18 15.76 -7.98 21.26
N LEU A 19 16.31 -7.10 22.11
CA LEU A 19 16.62 -5.72 21.72
C LEU A 19 17.69 -5.63 20.63
N ASP A 20 18.78 -6.39 20.74
CA ASP A 20 19.82 -6.39 19.72
C ASP A 20 19.28 -6.84 18.36
N SER A 21 18.44 -7.88 18.32
CA SER A 21 17.76 -8.30 17.09
C SER A 21 16.83 -7.22 16.54
N LEU A 22 16.06 -6.56 17.41
CA LEU A 22 15.15 -5.49 16.98
C LEU A 22 15.91 -4.31 16.39
N LEU A 23 17.03 -3.90 17.00
CA LEU A 23 17.85 -2.78 16.55
C LEU A 23 18.63 -3.10 15.26
N ARG A 24 19.08 -4.34 15.08
CA ARG A 24 19.86 -4.75 13.90
C ARG A 24 18.99 -5.14 12.71
N ASN A 25 17.91 -5.86 12.97
CA ASN A 25 17.10 -6.50 11.93
C ASN A 25 15.75 -5.80 11.72
N GLY A 26 15.37 -4.87 12.60
CA GLY A 26 14.07 -4.18 12.55
C GLY A 26 12.88 -5.03 12.98
N PHE A 27 13.07 -6.32 13.32
CA PHE A 27 12.02 -7.19 13.84
C PHE A 27 12.57 -8.31 14.74
N VAL A 28 11.66 -8.91 15.50
CA VAL A 28 11.92 -10.08 16.34
C VAL A 28 10.64 -10.91 16.49
N LEU A 29 10.77 -12.24 16.48
CA LEU A 29 9.65 -13.15 16.75
C LEU A 29 9.79 -13.73 18.15
N LEU A 30 8.83 -13.44 19.02
CA LEU A 30 8.69 -14.07 20.32
C LEU A 30 7.80 -15.30 20.20
N ARG A 31 8.30 -16.45 20.66
CA ARG A 31 7.55 -17.72 20.68
C ARG A 31 7.09 -18.04 22.10
N ASP A 32 6.10 -18.93 22.20
CA ASP A 32 5.56 -19.43 23.47
C ASP A 32 4.99 -18.32 24.39
N VAL A 33 4.58 -17.19 23.80
CA VAL A 33 3.86 -16.12 24.50
C VAL A 33 2.45 -16.63 24.84
N PRO A 34 1.98 -16.51 26.11
CA PRO A 34 0.66 -17.00 26.47
C PRO A 34 -0.45 -16.35 25.64
N THR A 35 -1.30 -17.17 25.00
CA THR A 35 -2.45 -16.76 24.17
C THR A 35 -3.64 -16.24 24.99
N ARG A 36 -3.35 -15.34 25.94
CA ARG A 36 -4.34 -14.62 26.74
C ARG A 36 -4.51 -13.20 26.21
N PRO A 37 -5.75 -12.67 26.15
CA PRO A 37 -5.98 -11.28 25.76
C PRO A 37 -5.10 -10.31 26.55
N ARG A 38 -4.67 -9.23 25.88
CA ARG A 38 -3.85 -8.15 26.47
C ARG A 38 -2.42 -8.54 26.89
N THR A 39 -1.97 -9.78 26.67
CA THR A 39 -0.58 -10.19 26.99
C THR A 39 0.45 -9.33 26.24
N VAL A 40 0.13 -8.89 25.03
CA VAL A 40 0.99 -7.99 24.23
C VAL A 40 1.31 -6.67 24.95
N LEU A 41 0.39 -6.14 25.77
CA LEU A 41 0.64 -4.91 26.53
C LEU A 41 1.69 -5.14 27.61
N LYS A 42 1.63 -6.29 28.29
CA LYS A 42 2.63 -6.67 29.30
C LYS A 42 4.01 -6.82 28.68
N VAL A 43 4.08 -7.37 27.46
CA VAL A 43 5.33 -7.47 26.70
C VAL A 43 5.83 -6.07 26.32
N ALA A 44 4.97 -5.21 25.78
CA ALA A 44 5.34 -3.83 25.42
C ALA A 44 5.90 -3.05 26.61
N GLU A 45 5.29 -3.20 27.79
CA GLU A 45 5.71 -2.58 29.06
C GLU A 45 7.11 -3.04 29.53
N THR A 46 7.64 -4.16 29.01
CA THR A 46 9.05 -4.55 29.24
C THR A 46 10.06 -3.81 28.37
N PHE A 47 9.62 -3.19 27.27
CA PHE A 47 10.49 -2.45 26.34
C PHE A 47 10.33 -0.94 26.47
N GLY A 48 9.19 -0.46 26.97
CA GLY A 48 8.90 0.96 27.12
C GLY A 48 7.42 1.23 27.37
N PHE A 49 6.88 2.26 26.73
CA PHE A 49 5.49 2.69 26.91
C PHE A 49 4.65 2.44 25.66
N VAL A 50 3.42 2.01 25.85
CA VAL A 50 2.44 1.85 24.77
C VAL A 50 1.95 3.24 24.33
N ARG A 51 2.03 3.53 23.03
CA ARG A 51 1.44 4.75 22.48
C ARG A 51 -0.06 4.57 22.24
N GLU A 52 -0.86 5.18 23.09
CA GLU A 52 -2.31 5.24 22.94
C GLU A 52 -2.71 6.13 21.76
N ASN A 53 -3.71 5.70 21.00
CA ASN A 53 -4.24 6.44 19.85
C ASN A 53 -5.79 6.33 19.81
N ASN A 54 -6.43 6.79 18.73
CA ASN A 54 -7.89 6.73 18.59
C ASN A 54 -8.47 5.30 18.51
N TYR A 55 -7.65 4.28 18.26
CA TYR A 55 -8.02 2.86 18.42
C TYR A 55 -7.88 2.36 19.87
N GLY A 56 -7.44 3.21 20.80
CA GLY A 56 -7.14 2.89 22.19
C GLY A 56 -5.71 2.42 22.42
N ARG A 57 -5.44 1.87 23.62
CA ARG A 57 -4.14 1.27 23.97
C ARG A 57 -3.86 -0.06 23.25
N LEU A 58 -4.91 -0.72 22.79
CA LEU A 58 -4.88 -2.05 22.16
C LEU A 58 -6.06 -2.12 21.19
N PHE A 59 -5.82 -2.67 20.01
CA PHE A 59 -6.88 -3.03 19.07
C PHE A 59 -6.74 -4.50 18.67
N ASP A 60 -7.87 -5.20 18.59
CA ASP A 60 -7.90 -6.60 18.18
C ASP A 60 -8.05 -6.69 16.65
N VAL A 61 -7.08 -7.34 15.99
CA VAL A 61 -7.18 -7.66 14.56
C VAL A 61 -7.95 -8.97 14.41
N ARG A 62 -9.23 -8.85 14.07
CA ARG A 62 -10.12 -9.99 13.76
C ARG A 62 -10.69 -9.80 12.36
N VAL A 63 -10.89 -10.90 11.63
CA VAL A 63 -11.72 -10.85 10.43
C VAL A 63 -13.17 -10.66 10.88
N VAL A 64 -13.78 -9.52 10.56
CA VAL A 64 -15.17 -9.20 10.90
C VAL A 64 -15.99 -8.94 9.64
N ASN A 65 -17.25 -9.38 9.64
CA ASN A 65 -18.22 -8.98 8.62
C ASN A 65 -18.46 -7.46 8.75
N SER A 66 -18.16 -6.69 7.70
CA SER A 66 -18.16 -5.21 7.62
C SER A 66 -16.98 -4.48 8.29
N PRO A 67 -15.76 -4.59 7.72
CA PRO A 67 -14.56 -3.98 8.29
C PRO A 67 -14.37 -2.51 7.91
N ASN A 68 -13.98 -1.67 8.88
CA ASN A 68 -13.60 -0.25 8.67
C ASN A 68 -12.12 -0.08 8.25
N ASN A 69 -11.36 -1.18 8.19
CA ASN A 69 -9.96 -1.23 7.78
C ASN A 69 -9.68 -2.60 7.14
N LEU A 70 -8.90 -2.63 6.06
CA LEU A 70 -8.48 -3.86 5.36
C LEU A 70 -7.73 -4.85 6.27
N ALA A 71 -7.12 -4.40 7.37
CA ALA A 71 -6.56 -5.28 8.41
C ALA A 71 -7.59 -6.27 8.98
N PHE A 72 -8.88 -5.96 8.88
CA PHE A 72 -9.99 -6.80 9.34
C PHE A 72 -10.66 -7.60 8.20
N THR A 73 -9.99 -7.73 7.04
CA THR A 73 -10.44 -8.56 5.90
C THR A 73 -9.54 -9.78 5.70
N SER A 74 -10.01 -10.79 4.97
CA SER A 74 -9.22 -11.97 4.57
C SER A 74 -8.30 -11.72 3.35
N LYS A 75 -8.15 -10.47 2.90
CA LYS A 75 -7.36 -10.13 1.70
C LYS A 75 -5.87 -10.03 2.04
N ALA A 76 -5.03 -10.46 1.11
CA ALA A 76 -3.58 -10.27 1.22
C ALA A 76 -3.27 -8.77 1.34
N ILE A 77 -2.40 -8.44 2.30
CA ILE A 77 -1.97 -7.07 2.53
C ILE A 77 -0.53 -6.93 2.03
N SER A 78 -0.32 -6.10 1.01
CA SER A 78 1.01 -5.79 0.50
C SER A 78 1.90 -5.19 1.60
N PRO A 79 3.23 -5.35 1.54
CA PRO A 79 4.15 -4.76 2.51
C PRO A 79 3.91 -3.27 2.67
N HIS A 80 3.71 -2.83 3.91
CA HIS A 80 3.38 -1.45 4.25
C HIS A 80 3.89 -1.10 5.65
N THR A 81 3.95 0.20 5.93
CA THR A 81 4.13 0.74 7.26
C THR A 81 2.82 1.26 7.80
N ASP A 82 2.59 1.06 9.09
CA ASP A 82 1.35 1.45 9.73
C ASP A 82 1.32 2.94 10.06
N ASN A 83 0.17 3.55 9.83
CA ASN A 83 -0.16 4.91 10.27
C ASN A 83 0.81 5.99 9.74
N PRO A 84 1.17 6.03 8.44
CA PRO A 84 2.06 7.09 7.91
C PRO A 84 1.42 8.48 7.93
N TYR A 85 0.11 8.55 8.15
CA TYR A 85 -0.67 9.78 8.40
C TYR A 85 -0.50 10.37 9.81
N ARG A 86 0.34 9.76 10.67
CA ARG A 86 0.71 10.32 11.98
C ARG A 86 2.09 10.92 11.95
N ASP A 87 2.24 12.00 12.70
CA ASP A 87 3.52 12.67 12.90
C ASP A 87 3.66 13.07 14.39
N PRO A 88 4.46 12.34 15.20
CA PRO A 88 5.33 11.24 14.81
C PRO A 88 4.61 9.91 14.53
N VAL A 89 5.17 9.12 13.60
CA VAL A 89 4.72 7.75 13.26
C VAL A 89 4.91 6.78 14.43
N PRO A 90 4.12 5.69 14.53
CA PRO A 90 4.52 4.56 15.38
C PRO A 90 5.90 4.00 15.07
N THR A 91 6.77 3.98 16.09
CA THR A 91 8.16 3.51 15.96
C THR A 91 8.33 2.02 16.18
N LEU A 92 7.41 1.38 16.90
CA LEU A 92 7.35 -0.06 17.12
C LEU A 92 5.91 -0.54 17.04
N GLN A 93 5.70 -1.69 16.40
CA GLN A 93 4.43 -2.39 16.33
C GLN A 93 4.59 -3.80 16.91
N LEU A 94 3.70 -4.18 17.83
CA LEU A 94 3.65 -5.52 18.39
C LEU A 94 2.34 -6.19 17.96
N LEU A 95 2.46 -7.35 17.33
CA LEU A 95 1.35 -8.20 16.94
C LEU A 95 1.41 -9.50 17.73
N HIS A 96 0.30 -9.89 18.36
CA HIS A 96 0.22 -11.09 19.18
C HIS A 96 -0.92 -11.98 18.70
N CYS A 97 -0.56 -13.13 18.15
CA CYS A 97 -1.53 -14.13 17.70
C CYS A 97 -2.16 -14.81 18.93
N LEU A 98 -3.48 -14.67 19.07
CA LEU A 98 -4.27 -15.38 20.08
C LEU A 98 -4.86 -16.68 19.54
N GLU A 99 -5.29 -16.63 18.29
CA GLU A 99 -5.85 -17.73 17.52
C GLU A 99 -5.33 -17.60 16.09
N ASN A 100 -4.92 -18.72 15.49
CA ASN A 100 -4.39 -18.75 14.14
C ASN A 100 -5.37 -19.41 13.17
N ALA A 101 -5.36 -18.99 11.91
CA ALA A 101 -6.12 -19.65 10.86
C ALA A 101 -5.57 -21.07 10.60
N THR A 102 -6.45 -21.98 10.16
CA THR A 102 -6.07 -23.34 9.78
C THR A 102 -5.27 -23.39 8.47
N ALA A 103 -5.42 -22.37 7.61
CA ALA A 103 -4.66 -22.20 6.37
C ALA A 103 -4.57 -20.72 5.98
N GLY A 104 -3.42 -20.29 5.44
CA GLY A 104 -3.15 -18.91 5.04
C GLY A 104 -2.87 -17.97 6.23
N GLY A 105 -2.85 -16.66 5.96
CA GLY A 105 -2.56 -15.65 6.99
C GLY A 105 -1.08 -15.47 7.30
N ASP A 106 -0.19 -15.92 6.40
CA ASP A 106 1.25 -15.82 6.59
C ASP A 106 1.69 -14.36 6.77
N THR A 107 2.55 -14.15 7.76
CA THR A 107 3.17 -12.84 7.98
C THR A 107 4.37 -12.69 7.07
N ASN A 108 4.36 -11.63 6.25
CA ASN A 108 5.48 -11.23 5.42
C ASN A 108 6.10 -9.95 5.95
N VAL A 109 7.43 -9.91 6.04
CA VAL A 109 8.21 -8.74 6.50
C VAL A 109 9.21 -8.38 5.43
N VAL A 110 9.37 -7.08 5.16
CA VAL A 110 10.31 -6.54 4.17
C VAL A 110 11.17 -5.49 4.85
N GLU A 111 12.48 -5.58 4.65
CA GLU A 111 13.43 -4.60 5.20
C GLU A 111 13.42 -3.32 4.36
N GLY A 112 12.64 -2.32 4.80
CA GLY A 112 12.44 -1.08 4.05
C GLY A 112 13.74 -0.30 3.77
N PHE A 113 14.70 -0.31 4.70
CA PHE A 113 15.98 0.39 4.52
C PHE A 113 16.87 -0.28 3.48
N ALA A 114 16.91 -1.61 3.45
CA ALA A 114 17.63 -2.33 2.40
C ALA A 114 17.01 -2.08 1.02
N VAL A 115 15.67 -2.06 0.92
CA VAL A 115 14.95 -1.72 -0.32
C VAL A 115 15.29 -0.29 -0.77
N ALA A 116 15.18 0.69 0.13
CA ALA A 116 15.52 2.09 -0.17
C ALA A 116 17.00 2.26 -0.53
N SER A 117 17.91 1.55 0.15
CA SER A 117 19.34 1.57 -0.18
C SER A 117 19.63 0.93 -1.53
N LYS A 118 18.93 -0.15 -1.89
CA LYS A 118 19.04 -0.76 -3.21
C LYS A 118 18.50 0.19 -4.28
N LEU A 119 17.35 0.82 -4.04
CA LEU A 119 16.76 1.82 -4.94
C LEU A 119 17.76 2.94 -5.27
N ARG A 120 18.46 3.47 -4.25
CA ARG A 120 19.51 4.48 -4.43
C ARG A 120 20.58 4.08 -5.45
N THR A 121 20.86 2.78 -5.58
CA THR A 121 21.86 2.26 -6.53
C THR A 121 21.29 1.90 -7.89
N VAL A 122 20.10 1.32 -7.95
CA VAL A 122 19.50 0.82 -9.20
C VAL A 122 18.75 1.89 -9.96
N ASP A 123 18.17 2.87 -9.26
CA ASP A 123 17.49 4.04 -9.82
C ASP A 123 17.66 5.24 -8.86
N PRO A 124 18.81 5.94 -8.95
CA PRO A 124 19.07 7.12 -8.14
C PRO A 124 18.04 8.23 -8.32
N GLY A 125 17.45 8.35 -9.51
CA GLY A 125 16.42 9.35 -9.82
C GLY A 125 15.12 9.09 -9.06
N ALA A 126 14.65 7.84 -9.07
CA ALA A 126 13.50 7.43 -8.25
C ALA A 126 13.79 7.60 -6.75
N PHE A 127 14.99 7.25 -6.28
CA PHE A 127 15.39 7.49 -4.89
C PHE A 127 15.34 8.98 -4.52
N GLU A 128 15.83 9.85 -5.40
CA GLU A 128 15.76 11.30 -5.21
C GLU A 128 14.31 11.79 -5.14
N VAL A 129 13.45 11.36 -6.06
CA VAL A 129 12.02 11.71 -6.04
C VAL A 129 11.37 11.27 -4.73
N LEU A 130 11.56 10.01 -4.32
CA LEU A 130 10.93 9.47 -3.11
C LEU A 130 11.46 10.08 -1.80
N THR A 131 12.64 10.72 -1.83
CA THR A 131 13.21 11.43 -0.68
C THR A 131 12.87 12.92 -0.65
N ARG A 132 12.66 13.54 -1.82
CA ARG A 132 12.42 14.99 -1.92
C ARG A 132 10.96 15.37 -2.04
N ILE A 133 10.14 14.53 -2.65
CA ILE A 133 8.75 14.87 -2.95
C ILE A 133 7.85 14.32 -1.84
N PRO A 134 7.36 15.18 -0.94
CA PRO A 134 6.39 14.77 0.07
C PRO A 134 5.05 14.37 -0.57
N VAL A 135 4.41 13.37 0.03
CA VAL A 135 3.03 12.98 -0.27
C VAL A 135 2.18 13.21 0.97
N THR A 136 0.88 13.40 0.75
CA THR A 136 -0.08 13.48 1.86
C THR A 136 -0.54 12.08 2.21
N PHE A 137 -0.43 11.67 3.48
CA PHE A 137 -1.11 10.50 4.02
C PHE A 137 -2.27 10.97 4.88
N SER A 138 -3.45 10.37 4.74
CA SER A 138 -4.61 10.70 5.55
C SER A 138 -5.38 9.46 6.01
N PHE A 139 -6.04 9.62 7.16
CA PHE A 139 -7.00 8.68 7.71
C PHE A 139 -8.19 9.45 8.26
N SER A 140 -9.40 8.94 8.03
CA SER A 140 -10.62 9.53 8.56
C SER A 140 -11.60 8.44 9.02
N ASP A 141 -12.18 8.62 10.20
CA ASP A 141 -13.35 7.89 10.67
C ASP A 141 -14.40 8.89 11.23
N ALA A 142 -15.44 8.38 11.89
CA ALA A 142 -16.54 9.20 12.41
C ALA A 142 -16.11 10.25 13.44
N THR A 143 -14.97 10.06 14.13
CA THR A 143 -14.54 10.92 15.24
C THR A 143 -13.14 11.50 15.05
N THR A 144 -12.37 10.97 14.10
CA THR A 144 -10.95 11.25 13.96
C THR A 144 -10.60 11.56 12.50
N PHE A 145 -9.89 12.66 12.29
CA PHE A 145 -9.18 12.95 11.05
C PHE A 145 -7.70 13.15 11.34
N LEU A 146 -6.84 12.42 10.64
CA LEU A 146 -5.38 12.50 10.76
C LEU A 146 -4.78 12.72 9.39
N SER A 147 -3.75 13.55 9.31
CA SER A 147 -3.00 13.76 8.08
C SER A 147 -1.55 14.11 8.36
N ALA A 148 -0.64 13.64 7.50
CA ALA A 148 0.76 14.00 7.52
C ALA A 148 1.27 14.21 6.08
N PHE A 149 2.10 15.25 5.90
CA PHE A 149 2.74 15.58 4.63
C PHE A 149 4.23 15.29 4.73
N ARG A 150 4.66 14.12 4.22
CA ARG A 150 6.01 13.58 4.43
C ARG A 150 6.48 12.82 3.19
N PRO A 151 7.79 12.78 2.92
CA PRO A 151 8.34 11.92 1.85
C PRO A 151 8.13 10.44 2.19
N ILE A 152 8.16 9.60 1.14
CA ILE A 152 8.08 8.14 1.29
C ILE A 152 9.37 7.60 1.91
N ILE A 153 10.52 8.19 1.60
CA ILE A 153 11.81 7.85 2.21
C ILE A 153 12.36 9.09 2.91
N ASP A 154 12.55 9.05 4.22
CA ASP A 154 13.20 10.15 4.95
C ASP A 154 14.70 9.86 5.11
N VAL A 155 15.52 10.89 4.93
CA VAL A 155 16.97 10.82 5.11
C VAL A 155 17.44 11.89 6.11
N ASP A 156 18.50 11.57 6.86
CA ASP A 156 19.14 12.54 7.73
C ASP A 156 20.04 13.51 6.94
N PRO A 157 20.60 14.56 7.58
CA PRO A 157 21.50 15.49 6.91
C PRO A 157 22.78 14.86 6.32
N ALA A 158 23.14 13.65 6.74
CA ALA A 158 24.25 12.88 6.19
C ALA A 158 23.81 11.92 5.06
N GLY A 159 22.53 11.97 4.64
CA GLY A 159 21.97 11.11 3.60
C GLY A 159 21.71 9.67 4.05
N ARG A 160 21.70 9.38 5.35
CA ARG A 160 21.35 8.06 5.89
C ARG A 160 19.84 7.93 5.94
N ILE A 161 19.31 6.79 5.48
CA ILE A 161 17.87 6.51 5.54
C ILE A 161 17.45 6.44 7.01
N ARG A 162 16.44 7.21 7.39
CA ARG A 162 15.88 7.25 8.75
C ARG A 162 14.52 6.60 8.86
N GLU A 163 13.72 6.67 7.80
CA GLU A 163 12.33 6.25 7.83
C GLU A 163 11.84 5.88 6.43
N VAL A 164 10.92 4.94 6.37
CA VAL A 164 10.15 4.62 5.16
C VAL A 164 8.67 4.67 5.52
N ARG A 165 7.90 5.50 4.81
CA ARG A 165 6.44 5.61 4.90
C ARG A 165 5.82 5.07 3.63
N ASN A 166 5.32 3.83 3.67
CA ASN A 166 4.68 3.20 2.53
C ASN A 166 3.33 2.61 2.94
N ASN A 167 2.23 3.26 2.57
CA ASN A 167 0.89 2.68 2.71
C ASN A 167 -0.06 3.31 1.70
N ASN A 168 -0.20 2.65 0.55
CA ASN A 168 -1.04 3.08 -0.56
C ASN A 168 -2.49 3.38 -0.14
N ARG A 169 -3.05 2.65 0.83
CA ARG A 169 -4.43 2.83 1.30
C ARG A 169 -4.70 4.16 2.00
N SER A 170 -3.65 4.79 2.52
CA SER A 170 -3.75 6.09 3.20
C SER A 170 -3.09 7.22 2.43
N MET A 171 -2.31 6.91 1.39
CA MET A 171 -1.70 7.92 0.54
C MET A 171 -2.80 8.63 -0.26
N GLN A 172 -2.79 9.95 -0.22
CA GLN A 172 -3.73 10.82 -0.93
C GLN A 172 -3.11 11.26 -2.25
N PRO A 173 -3.96 11.64 -3.23
CA PRO A 173 -3.50 12.37 -4.41
C PRO A 173 -2.68 13.59 -4.03
N GLY A 174 -1.67 13.92 -4.83
CA GLY A 174 -0.93 15.17 -4.66
C GLY A 174 -1.91 16.35 -4.68
N ARG A 175 -1.85 17.21 -3.66
CA ARG A 175 -2.57 18.50 -3.72
C ARG A 175 -1.94 19.33 -4.83
N GLU A 176 -2.75 20.04 -5.61
CA GLU A 176 -2.28 21.02 -6.58
C GLU A 176 -1.30 21.99 -5.90
N HIS A 177 0.00 21.80 -6.14
CA HIS A 177 1.03 22.72 -5.71
C HIS A 177 1.32 23.67 -6.86
N GLY A 178 1.32 24.97 -6.56
CA GLY A 178 1.54 26.04 -7.53
C GLY A 178 2.86 25.93 -8.29
N PRO A 179 3.07 26.82 -9.28
CA PRO A 179 4.04 26.66 -10.38
C PRO A 179 5.53 26.59 -9.99
N GLU A 180 5.89 26.63 -8.71
CA GLU A 180 7.29 26.70 -8.26
C GLU A 180 7.89 25.34 -7.84
N PHE A 181 7.15 24.23 -7.89
CA PHE A 181 7.57 22.97 -7.24
C PHE A 181 8.04 21.82 -8.16
N TYR A 182 8.15 22.03 -9.48
CA TYR A 182 8.49 20.95 -10.42
C TYR A 182 9.98 20.87 -10.74
N GLY A 183 10.68 19.97 -10.06
CA GLY A 183 12.08 19.66 -10.30
C GLY A 183 12.49 18.28 -9.79
N ALA A 184 11.88 17.22 -10.33
CA ALA A 184 12.45 15.86 -10.46
C ALA A 184 11.40 14.94 -11.13
N GLN A 185 11.70 14.44 -12.33
CA GLN A 185 10.78 13.71 -13.20
C GLN A 185 10.75 12.22 -12.85
N ALA A 186 9.62 11.72 -12.33
CA ALA A 186 9.25 10.31 -12.46
C ALA A 186 8.72 10.08 -13.90
N PRO A 187 8.96 8.92 -14.54
CA PRO A 187 8.50 8.67 -15.91
C PRO A 187 6.98 8.77 -16.05
N ASP A 188 6.50 9.62 -16.96
CA ASP A 188 5.09 9.99 -17.07
C ASP A 188 4.12 8.86 -17.40
N HIS A 189 4.57 7.71 -17.91
CA HIS A 189 3.69 6.55 -18.07
C HIS A 189 3.41 5.87 -16.72
N LEU A 190 4.33 5.93 -15.76
CA LEU A 190 4.10 5.48 -14.39
C LEU A 190 3.25 6.49 -13.63
N VAL A 191 3.46 7.78 -13.88
CA VAL A 191 2.64 8.85 -13.29
C VAL A 191 1.23 8.85 -13.88
N ALA A 192 1.07 8.67 -15.20
CA ALA A 192 -0.22 8.56 -15.87
C ALA A 192 -0.91 7.22 -15.62
N ALA A 193 -0.19 6.10 -15.52
CA ALA A 193 -0.79 4.82 -15.13
C ALA A 193 -1.21 4.83 -13.67
N ALA A 194 -0.40 5.39 -12.76
CA ALA A 194 -0.79 5.59 -11.36
C ALA A 194 -1.94 6.59 -11.24
N LEU A 195 -1.93 7.70 -11.98
CA LEU A 195 -3.02 8.66 -12.01
C LEU A 195 -4.27 8.10 -12.67
N LEU A 196 -4.21 7.32 -13.75
CA LEU A 196 -5.39 6.71 -14.38
C LEU A 196 -5.95 5.55 -13.55
N HIS A 197 -5.08 4.78 -12.90
CA HIS A 197 -5.45 3.79 -11.89
C HIS A 197 -6.15 4.46 -10.70
N ASP A 198 -5.59 5.56 -10.18
CA ASP A 198 -6.08 6.24 -8.97
C ASP A 198 -7.25 7.21 -9.25
N ILE A 199 -7.27 7.95 -10.36
CA ILE A 199 -8.40 8.77 -10.84
C ILE A 199 -9.57 7.86 -11.22
N GLY A 200 -9.29 6.70 -11.84
CA GLY A 200 -10.29 5.65 -12.08
C GLY A 200 -10.89 5.09 -10.79
N HIS A 201 -10.20 5.16 -9.66
CA HIS A 201 -10.74 4.85 -8.34
C HIS A 201 -11.46 6.04 -7.66
N LEU A 202 -11.05 7.28 -7.96
CA LEU A 202 -11.52 8.48 -7.26
C LEU A 202 -12.76 9.15 -7.87
N VAL A 203 -12.99 9.04 -9.18
CA VAL A 203 -14.09 9.79 -9.84
C VAL A 203 -15.44 9.06 -9.78
N ALA A 204 -15.46 7.74 -9.56
CA ALA A 204 -16.71 6.97 -9.59
C ALA A 204 -17.01 6.13 -8.34
N ASN A 205 -16.10 6.03 -7.35
CA ASN A 205 -16.26 5.09 -6.23
C ASN A 205 -16.47 3.61 -6.69
N GLU A 206 -16.22 3.33 -7.96
CA GLU A 206 -16.46 2.06 -8.63
C GLU A 206 -15.24 1.72 -9.48
N LYS A 207 -14.77 0.47 -9.35
CA LYS A 207 -13.60 -0.03 -10.07
C LYS A 207 -13.97 -0.35 -11.52
N HIS A 208 -14.18 0.66 -12.36
CA HIS A 208 -14.75 0.49 -13.71
C HIS A 208 -13.96 -0.46 -14.62
N HIS A 209 -12.63 -0.55 -14.50
CA HIS A 209 -11.84 -1.52 -15.26
C HIS A 209 -12.04 -2.97 -14.77
N ASP A 210 -12.31 -3.18 -13.47
CA ASP A 210 -12.69 -4.50 -12.94
C ASP A 210 -14.09 -4.90 -13.40
N THR A 211 -15.02 -3.93 -13.46
CA THR A 211 -16.36 -4.12 -14.02
C THR A 211 -16.30 -4.44 -15.52
N ALA A 212 -15.47 -3.71 -16.28
CA ALA A 212 -15.20 -3.96 -17.69
C ALA A 212 -14.57 -5.34 -17.93
N LYS A 213 -13.74 -5.83 -17.00
CA LYS A 213 -13.20 -7.21 -17.06
C LYS A 213 -14.32 -8.25 -16.98
N ARG A 214 -15.29 -8.07 -16.07
CA ARG A 214 -16.47 -8.97 -15.97
C ARG A 214 -17.33 -8.90 -17.24
N TYR A 215 -17.52 -7.69 -17.77
CA TYR A 215 -18.24 -7.47 -19.02
C TYR A 215 -17.58 -8.18 -20.20
N LEU A 216 -16.29 -7.95 -20.44
CA LEU A 216 -15.56 -8.56 -21.55
C LEU A 216 -15.53 -10.09 -21.45
N CYS A 217 -15.42 -10.66 -20.25
CA CYS A 217 -15.53 -12.11 -20.06
C CYS A 217 -16.91 -12.67 -20.40
N ALA A 218 -17.97 -11.85 -20.34
CA ALA A 218 -19.33 -12.27 -20.67
C ALA A 218 -19.67 -12.04 -22.14
N THR A 219 -19.13 -11.00 -22.77
CA THR A 219 -19.55 -10.53 -24.09
C THR A 219 -18.57 -10.84 -25.22
N GLU A 220 -17.30 -11.12 -24.93
CA GLU A 220 -16.27 -11.41 -25.93
C GLU A 220 -15.79 -12.86 -25.82
N PRO A 221 -16.12 -13.73 -26.80
CA PRO A 221 -15.64 -15.10 -26.83
C PRO A 221 -14.10 -15.16 -26.84
N GLY A 222 -13.52 -15.99 -25.98
CA GLY A 222 -12.07 -16.15 -25.89
C GLY A 222 -11.37 -15.17 -24.93
N TYR A 223 -12.07 -14.16 -24.42
CA TYR A 223 -11.45 -13.16 -23.53
C TYR A 223 -11.10 -13.76 -22.15
N LEU A 224 -11.98 -14.61 -21.60
CA LEU A 224 -11.76 -15.26 -20.31
C LEU A 224 -10.52 -16.18 -20.34
N GLU A 225 -10.34 -16.89 -21.45
CA GLU A 225 -9.22 -17.80 -21.69
C GLU A 225 -7.90 -17.05 -21.90
N ALA A 226 -7.95 -15.83 -22.40
CA ALA A 226 -6.79 -14.96 -22.59
C ALA A 226 -6.32 -14.26 -21.30
N LEU A 227 -7.11 -14.33 -20.22
CA LEU A 227 -6.75 -13.71 -18.95
C LEU A 227 -5.54 -14.40 -18.29
N SER A 228 -4.67 -13.59 -17.69
CA SER A 228 -3.59 -14.13 -16.85
C SER A 228 -4.14 -14.97 -15.68
N PRO A 229 -3.36 -15.93 -15.13
CA PRO A 229 -3.78 -16.73 -13.98
C PRO A 229 -4.18 -15.88 -12.75
N ALA A 230 -3.56 -14.70 -12.58
CA ALA A 230 -3.92 -13.75 -11.54
C ALA A 230 -5.29 -13.10 -11.82
N SER A 231 -5.52 -12.67 -13.06
CA SER A 231 -6.77 -12.05 -13.50
C SER A 231 -7.96 -13.01 -13.34
N VAL A 232 -7.81 -14.29 -13.72
CA VAL A 232 -8.85 -15.32 -13.54
C VAL A 232 -9.22 -15.50 -12.07
N ARG A 233 -8.23 -15.57 -11.17
CA ARG A 233 -8.48 -15.66 -9.73
C ARG A 233 -9.25 -14.44 -9.21
N THR A 234 -8.86 -13.24 -9.62
CA THR A 234 -9.54 -12.00 -9.19
C THR A 234 -10.97 -11.90 -9.71
N LEU A 235 -11.26 -12.41 -10.91
CA LEU A 235 -12.60 -12.42 -11.50
C LEU A 235 -13.59 -13.22 -10.65
N GLY A 236 -13.18 -14.37 -10.10
CA GLY A 236 -14.02 -15.18 -9.22
C GLY A 236 -14.45 -14.43 -7.94
N PHE A 237 -13.56 -13.61 -7.38
CA PHE A 237 -13.88 -12.75 -6.22
C PHE A 237 -14.71 -11.52 -6.59
N GLN A 238 -14.85 -11.21 -7.87
CA GLN A 238 -15.59 -10.06 -8.39
C GLN A 238 -17.00 -10.43 -8.87
N GLY A 239 -17.42 -11.69 -8.67
CA GLY A 239 -18.74 -12.16 -9.09
C GLY A 239 -18.76 -12.86 -10.45
N GLY A 240 -17.60 -13.12 -11.06
CA GLY A 240 -17.51 -13.81 -12.34
C GLY A 240 -17.90 -12.95 -13.55
N PRO A 241 -17.96 -13.55 -14.76
CA PRO A 241 -18.55 -12.90 -15.93
C PRO A 241 -19.96 -12.38 -15.64
N MET A 242 -20.32 -11.25 -16.21
CA MET A 242 -21.65 -10.66 -16.06
C MET A 242 -22.77 -11.55 -16.62
N THR A 243 -23.95 -11.44 -16.02
CA THR A 243 -25.19 -11.92 -16.64
C THR A 243 -25.57 -11.05 -17.85
N PRO A 244 -26.49 -11.51 -18.74
CA PRO A 244 -26.96 -10.68 -19.86
C PRO A 244 -27.51 -9.32 -19.41
N ASP A 245 -28.29 -9.29 -18.33
CA ASP A 245 -28.89 -8.05 -17.80
C ASP A 245 -27.82 -7.10 -17.23
N GLU A 246 -26.84 -7.62 -16.48
CA GLU A 246 -25.70 -6.83 -15.97
C GLU A 246 -24.85 -6.26 -17.12
N ALA A 247 -24.68 -7.03 -18.21
CA ALA A 247 -23.92 -6.61 -19.36
C ALA A 247 -24.65 -5.51 -20.16
N GLU A 248 -25.97 -5.59 -20.28
CA GLU A 248 -26.79 -4.55 -20.91
C GLU A 248 -26.76 -3.25 -20.10
N GLU A 249 -26.88 -3.34 -18.76
CA GLU A 249 -26.77 -2.20 -17.86
C GLU A 249 -25.38 -1.54 -17.94
N PHE A 250 -24.31 -2.35 -17.94
CA PHE A 250 -22.95 -1.83 -18.10
C PHE A 250 -22.76 -1.16 -19.45
N ALA A 251 -23.22 -1.78 -20.54
CA ALA A 251 -23.08 -1.24 -21.89
C ALA A 251 -23.84 0.07 -22.10
N ALA A 252 -24.94 0.28 -21.37
CA ALA A 252 -25.71 1.52 -21.37
C ALA A 252 -25.04 2.66 -20.57
N GLY A 253 -23.97 2.36 -19.81
CA GLY A 253 -23.26 3.34 -19.00
C GLY A 253 -22.48 4.36 -19.84
N PRO A 254 -22.45 5.65 -19.44
CA PRO A 254 -21.83 6.72 -20.22
C PRO A 254 -20.30 6.58 -20.39
N TYR A 255 -19.66 5.70 -19.61
CA TYR A 255 -18.21 5.44 -19.65
C TYR A 255 -17.86 3.98 -19.99
N ALA A 256 -18.82 3.19 -20.51
CA ALA A 256 -18.63 1.77 -20.77
C ALA A 256 -17.48 1.50 -21.77
N GLU A 257 -17.46 2.26 -22.87
CA GLU A 257 -16.43 2.15 -23.91
C GLU A 257 -15.04 2.56 -23.39
N ASP A 258 -14.96 3.61 -22.59
CA ASP A 258 -13.72 4.08 -21.98
C ASP A 258 -13.18 3.05 -20.98
N ALA A 259 -14.06 2.48 -20.15
CA ALA A 259 -13.70 1.45 -19.17
C ALA A 259 -13.18 0.17 -19.86
N VAL A 260 -13.80 -0.25 -20.97
CA VAL A 260 -13.30 -1.34 -21.82
C VAL A 260 -11.94 -1.01 -22.41
N THR A 261 -11.76 0.22 -22.90
CA THR A 261 -10.50 0.67 -23.51
C THR A 261 -9.36 0.64 -22.51
N VAL A 262 -9.55 1.24 -21.33
CA VAL A 262 -8.56 1.22 -20.24
C VAL A 262 -8.25 -0.21 -19.80
N ARG A 263 -9.27 -1.09 -19.74
CA ARG A 263 -9.06 -2.48 -19.38
C ARG A 263 -8.22 -3.25 -20.40
N ARG A 264 -8.40 -2.98 -21.68
CA ARG A 264 -7.56 -3.56 -22.74
C ARG A 264 -6.11 -3.04 -22.65
N TRP A 265 -5.93 -1.76 -22.34
CA TRP A 265 -4.58 -1.20 -22.12
C TRP A 265 -3.89 -1.80 -20.90
N ASP A 266 -4.61 -2.02 -19.78
CA ASP A 266 -4.06 -2.70 -18.61
C ASP A 266 -3.57 -4.12 -18.92
N GLU A 267 -4.30 -4.87 -19.74
CA GLU A 267 -3.84 -6.20 -20.16
C GLU A 267 -2.66 -6.12 -21.14
N ALA A 268 -2.70 -5.22 -22.13
CA ALA A 268 -1.60 -5.04 -23.08
C ALA A 268 -0.30 -4.60 -22.40
N ALA A 269 -0.40 -3.83 -21.30
CA ALA A 269 0.75 -3.38 -20.51
C ALA A 269 1.42 -4.50 -19.70
N LYS A 270 0.87 -5.73 -19.69
CA LYS A 270 1.44 -6.89 -18.99
C LYS A 270 2.37 -7.72 -19.86
N ASP A 271 2.48 -7.42 -21.15
CA ASP A 271 3.47 -8.03 -22.04
C ASP A 271 4.88 -7.49 -21.69
N PRO A 272 5.78 -8.34 -21.14
CA PRO A 272 7.12 -7.90 -20.75
C PRO A 272 8.02 -7.59 -21.95
N ASP A 273 7.66 -8.06 -23.15
CA ASP A 273 8.43 -7.90 -24.38
C ASP A 273 7.89 -6.75 -25.27
N ALA A 274 6.86 -6.04 -24.80
CA ALA A 274 6.27 -4.94 -25.54
C ALA A 274 7.30 -3.82 -25.80
N ALA A 275 7.36 -3.38 -27.06
CA ALA A 275 8.19 -2.25 -27.45
C ALA A 275 7.65 -0.95 -26.84
N VAL A 276 8.23 -0.51 -25.74
CA VAL A 276 7.88 0.76 -25.08
C VAL A 276 8.55 1.91 -25.83
N PRO A 277 7.80 2.85 -26.42
CA PRO A 277 8.39 4.02 -27.07
C PRO A 277 9.21 4.85 -26.08
N ALA A 278 10.27 5.48 -26.56
CA ALA A 278 11.01 6.45 -25.76
C ALA A 278 10.08 7.55 -25.25
N PHE A 279 10.33 8.03 -24.04
CA PHE A 279 9.54 9.04 -23.35
C PHE A 279 9.19 10.27 -24.22
N SER A 280 10.12 10.70 -25.07
CA SER A 280 9.93 11.84 -26.00
C SER A 280 8.73 11.69 -26.94
N ARG A 281 8.29 10.46 -27.22
CA ARG A 281 7.07 10.16 -27.99
C ARG A 281 5.82 10.75 -27.35
N PHE A 282 5.79 10.82 -26.02
CA PHE A 282 4.60 11.16 -25.24
C PHE A 282 4.60 12.62 -24.77
N ALA A 283 5.75 13.29 -24.73
CA ALA A 283 5.90 14.65 -24.20
C ALA A 283 4.89 15.68 -24.75
N PRO A 284 4.56 15.72 -26.06
CA PRO A 284 3.57 16.68 -26.58
C PRO A 284 2.13 16.41 -26.13
N LEU A 285 1.79 15.14 -25.84
CA LEU A 285 0.47 14.76 -25.30
C LEU A 285 0.35 15.25 -23.85
N LEU A 286 1.42 15.06 -23.08
CA LEU A 286 1.51 15.44 -21.67
C LEU A 286 1.42 16.96 -21.51
N GLU A 287 2.13 17.72 -22.34
CA GLU A 287 2.05 19.18 -22.38
C GLU A 287 0.62 19.69 -22.64
N ARG A 288 -0.18 18.97 -23.45
CA ARG A 288 -1.58 19.33 -23.75
C ARG A 288 -2.54 19.04 -22.60
N VAL A 289 -2.31 17.95 -21.87
CA VAL A 289 -3.15 17.59 -20.70
C VAL A 289 -2.82 18.50 -19.51
N ILE A 290 -1.57 18.98 -19.42
CA ILE A 290 -1.08 19.84 -18.33
C ILE A 290 -1.42 21.33 -18.57
N ARG A 291 -1.57 21.79 -19.82
CA ARG A 291 -2.01 23.18 -20.08
C ARG A 291 -3.49 23.33 -19.77
N PRO A 292 -3.91 24.29 -18.93
CA PRO A 292 -5.32 24.64 -18.84
C PRO A 292 -5.77 25.17 -20.21
N THR A 293 -6.81 24.58 -20.79
CA THR A 293 -7.67 25.30 -21.75
C THR A 293 -8.32 26.44 -20.99
N LEU A 294 -7.64 27.58 -20.91
CA LEU A 294 -8.29 28.83 -20.53
C LEU A 294 -9.28 29.18 -21.66
N PRO A 295 -10.56 29.47 -21.37
CA PRO A 295 -11.42 30.16 -22.31
C PRO A 295 -10.78 31.52 -22.66
N ALA A 296 -10.89 31.90 -23.93
CA ALA A 296 -10.40 33.17 -24.47
C ALA A 296 -11.05 34.39 -23.79
#